data_AF-A0A2P4R5V3-F1
#
_entry.id   AF-A0A2P4R5V3-F1
#
_cell.length_a   1.000
_cell.length_b   1.000
_cell.length_c   1.000
_cell.angle_alpha   90.00
_cell.angle_beta   90.00
_cell.angle_gamma   90.00
#
_symmetry.space_group_name_H-M   'P 1'
#
loop_
_entity.id
_entity.type
_entity.pdbx_description
1 polymer ?
#
loop_
_entity_poly.entity_id
_entity_poly.type
_entity_poly.pdbx_seq_one_letter_code
_entity_poly.pdbx_strand_id
1 'polypeptide(L)'
;MNAAQKRAMQYGQLINNTVQSIQEEQDKLNPEFEKLRDALDRSKVDKMDDVEYTKIQKDFQTGTKNYQETLAKLEKGKAPARLMGTHISLVSAFKNYVAGCADMTASIGDDKNVDRHQFDEAEKKQDEYMDKFSKLIQKLTNLA
;
A
#
# COMPACT_ATOMS: atom_id res chain seq x y z
N MET A 1 15.27 5.82 -31.20
CA MET A 1 14.51 4.88 -30.35
C MET A 1 13.23 4.49 -31.08
N ASN A 2 12.96 3.20 -31.28
CA ASN A 2 11.75 2.73 -31.95
C ASN A 2 10.52 2.71 -31.00
N ALA A 3 9.34 2.45 -31.54
CA ALA A 3 8.09 2.45 -30.76
C ALA A 3 8.08 1.42 -29.62
N ALA A 4 8.71 0.26 -29.82
CA ALA A 4 8.80 -0.79 -28.80
C ALA A 4 9.71 -0.38 -27.64
N GLN A 5 10.88 0.20 -27.95
CA GLN A 5 11.82 0.73 -26.96
C GLN A 5 11.18 1.87 -26.15
N LYS A 6 10.43 2.77 -26.80
CA LYS A 6 9.71 3.86 -26.10
C LYS A 6 8.66 3.32 -25.11
N ARG A 7 7.90 2.30 -25.51
CA ARG A 7 6.90 1.65 -24.63
C ARG A 7 7.56 0.93 -23.45
N ALA A 8 8.66 0.23 -23.69
CA ALA A 8 9.41 -0.45 -22.64
C ALA A 8 9.95 0.57 -21.60
N MET A 9 10.52 1.69 -22.07
CA MET A 9 10.99 2.76 -21.19
C MET A 9 9.85 3.39 -20.36
N GLN A 10 8.71 3.70 -20.98
CA GLN A 10 7.54 4.23 -20.28
C GLN A 10 7.00 3.25 -19.23
N TYR A 11 7.00 1.95 -19.53
CA TYR A 11 6.59 0.92 -18.59
C TYR A 11 7.57 0.80 -17.41
N GLY A 12 8.88 0.82 -17.67
CA GLY A 12 9.90 0.84 -16.60
C GLY A 12 9.72 2.05 -15.68
N GLN A 13 9.46 3.23 -16.24
CA GLN A 13 9.19 4.44 -15.45
C GLN A 13 7.90 4.31 -14.62
N LEU A 14 6.84 3.70 -15.17
CA LEU A 14 5.62 3.42 -14.40
C LEU A 14 5.91 2.54 -13.18
N ILE A 15 6.68 1.46 -13.36
CA ILE A 15 7.03 0.56 -12.27
C ILE A 15 7.86 1.27 -11.20
N ASN A 16 8.90 2.03 -11.60
CA ASN A 16 9.72 2.79 -10.67
C ASN A 16 8.91 3.80 -9.88
N ASN A 17 8.05 4.58 -10.55
CA ASN A 17 7.18 5.56 -9.89
C ASN A 17 6.20 4.88 -8.92
N THR A 18 5.69 3.69 -9.28
CA THR A 18 4.79 2.91 -8.41
C THR A 18 5.51 2.51 -7.12
N VAL A 19 6.72 1.94 -7.24
CA VAL A 19 7.53 1.54 -6.07
C VAL A 19 7.89 2.75 -5.22
N GLN A 20 8.31 3.85 -5.84
CA GLN A 20 8.65 5.08 -5.14
C GLN A 20 7.46 5.64 -4.37
N SER A 21 6.28 5.76 -5.00
CA SER A 21 5.07 6.23 -4.33
C SER A 21 4.67 5.31 -3.17
N ILE A 22 4.89 4.00 -3.27
CA ILE A 22 4.63 3.08 -2.16
C ILE A 22 5.57 3.37 -0.98
N GLN A 23 6.87 3.48 -1.25
CA GLN A 23 7.88 3.76 -0.22
C GLN A 23 7.63 5.10 0.48
N GLU A 24 7.36 6.16 -0.28
CA GLU A 24 7.08 7.48 0.27
C GLU A 24 5.86 7.50 1.20
N GLU A 25 4.83 6.72 0.91
CA GLU A 25 3.66 6.60 1.79
C GLU A 25 3.95 5.70 2.99
N GLN A 26 4.70 4.61 2.81
CA GLN A 26 5.12 3.75 3.94
C GLN A 26 5.98 4.51 4.94
N ASP A 27 6.95 5.31 4.49
CA ASP A 27 7.83 6.10 5.35
C ASP A 27 7.04 7.09 6.21
N LYS A 28 5.90 7.60 5.70
CA LYS A 28 5.01 8.51 6.44
C LYS A 28 4.10 7.76 7.42
N LEU A 29 3.54 6.63 6.99
CA LEU A 29 2.51 5.91 7.75
C LEU A 29 3.10 4.98 8.81
N ASN A 30 4.29 4.42 8.59
CA ASN A 30 4.85 3.42 9.50
C ASN A 30 5.02 3.95 10.95
N PRO A 31 5.52 5.17 11.19
CA PRO A 31 5.58 5.70 12.55
C PRO A 31 4.21 5.83 13.23
N GLU A 32 3.16 6.17 12.47
CA GLU A 32 1.80 6.30 13.00
C GLU A 32 1.16 4.93 13.27
N PHE A 33 1.42 3.95 12.39
CA PHE A 33 1.07 2.55 12.60
C PHE A 33 1.68 2.00 13.89
N GLU A 34 3.00 2.15 14.07
CA GLU A 34 3.71 1.63 15.25
C GLU A 34 3.16 2.20 16.57
N LYS A 35 2.83 3.50 16.60
CA LYS A 35 2.21 4.13 17.77
C LYS A 35 0.85 3.52 18.09
N LEU A 36 -0.01 3.40 17.07
CA LEU A 36 -1.35 2.85 17.26
C LEU A 36 -1.28 1.36 17.65
N ARG A 37 -0.38 0.60 17.04
CA ARG A 37 -0.10 -0.79 17.35
C ARG A 37 0.36 -0.99 18.79
N ASP A 38 1.34 -0.22 19.27
CA ASP A 38 1.80 -0.29 20.66
C ASP A 38 0.68 0.10 21.64
N ALA A 39 -0.12 1.12 21.31
CA ALA A 39 -1.28 1.50 22.13
C ALA A 39 -2.33 0.37 22.21
N LEU A 40 -2.63 -0.29 21.09
CA LEU A 40 -3.53 -1.44 21.03
C LEU A 40 -2.98 -2.62 21.84
N ASP A 41 -1.73 -2.99 21.64
CA ASP A 41 -1.07 -4.10 22.34
C ASP A 41 -1.01 -3.89 23.85
N ARG A 42 -0.92 -2.64 24.30
CA ARG A 42 -0.96 -2.28 25.73
C ARG A 42 -2.35 -2.01 26.28
N SER A 43 -3.40 -2.06 25.46
CA SER A 43 -4.76 -1.64 25.83
C SER A 43 -4.78 -0.20 26.39
N LYS A 44 -4.16 0.74 25.67
CA LYS A 44 -3.98 2.15 26.03
C LYS A 44 -4.42 3.14 24.95
N VAL A 45 -5.22 2.71 23.96
CA VAL A 45 -5.72 3.62 22.91
C VAL A 45 -6.53 4.78 23.51
N ASP A 46 -7.29 4.51 24.58
CA ASP A 46 -8.03 5.49 25.37
C ASP A 46 -7.13 6.62 25.95
N LYS A 47 -5.85 6.31 26.18
CA LYS A 47 -4.84 7.21 26.76
C LYS A 47 -4.02 7.98 25.72
N MET A 48 -4.22 7.73 24.43
CA MET A 48 -3.58 8.52 23.38
C MET A 48 -4.06 9.97 23.45
N ASP A 49 -3.26 10.91 22.98
CA ASP A 49 -3.72 12.29 22.82
C ASP A 49 -4.78 12.38 21.71
N ASP A 50 -5.83 13.19 21.91
CA ASP A 50 -6.94 13.30 20.94
C ASP A 50 -6.49 13.90 19.60
N VAL A 51 -5.57 14.88 19.65
CA VAL A 51 -5.02 15.51 18.44
C VAL A 51 -4.13 14.54 17.70
N GLU A 52 -3.30 13.78 18.41
CA GLU A 52 -2.49 12.71 17.83
C GLU A 52 -3.37 11.61 17.20
N TYR A 53 -4.38 11.13 17.90
CA TYR A 53 -5.28 10.10 17.38
C TYR A 53 -6.01 10.56 16.10
N THR A 54 -6.55 11.78 16.11
CA THR A 54 -7.21 12.38 14.94
C THR A 54 -6.24 12.54 13.76
N LYS A 55 -4.97 12.89 14.05
CA LYS A 55 -3.93 12.96 13.02
C LYS A 55 -3.67 11.58 12.41
N ILE A 56 -3.52 10.54 13.22
CA ILE A 56 -3.31 9.17 12.75
C ILE A 56 -4.46 8.75 11.83
N GLN A 57 -5.72 8.95 12.24
CA GLN A 57 -6.88 8.64 11.39
C GLN A 57 -6.80 9.34 10.03
N LYS A 58 -6.53 10.65 10.02
CA LYS A 58 -6.45 11.45 8.80
C LYS A 58 -5.30 11.01 7.90
N ASP A 59 -4.15 10.67 8.48
CA ASP A 59 -2.98 10.22 7.73
C ASP A 59 -3.24 8.86 7.09
N PHE A 60 -3.87 7.92 7.80
CA PHE A 60 -4.29 6.63 7.25
C PHE A 60 -5.31 6.78 6.11
N GLN A 61 -6.30 7.66 6.26
CA GLN A 61 -7.25 7.98 5.20
C GLN A 61 -6.55 8.55 3.96
N THR A 62 -5.62 9.48 4.17
CA THR A 62 -4.86 10.14 3.09
C THR A 62 -3.94 9.14 2.38
N GLY A 63 -3.18 8.36 3.13
CA GLY A 63 -2.27 7.35 2.60
C GLY A 63 -2.99 6.24 1.84
N THR A 64 -4.11 5.75 2.37
CA THR A 64 -4.97 4.77 1.67
C THR A 64 -5.48 5.33 0.34
N LYS A 65 -5.90 6.60 0.31
CA LYS A 65 -6.29 7.26 -0.94
C LYS A 65 -5.11 7.36 -1.92
N ASN A 66 -3.92 7.70 -1.45
CA ASN A 66 -2.72 7.76 -2.30
C ASN A 66 -2.35 6.40 -2.88
N TYR A 67 -2.52 5.30 -2.12
CA TYR A 67 -2.37 3.95 -2.64
C TYR A 67 -3.41 3.60 -3.71
N GLN A 68 -4.68 4.01 -3.52
CA GLN A 68 -5.73 3.83 -4.54
C GLN A 68 -5.41 4.58 -5.84
N GLU A 69 -4.89 5.81 -5.75
CA GLU A 69 -4.47 6.58 -6.93
C GLU A 69 -3.26 5.94 -7.63
N THR A 70 -2.32 5.41 -6.86
CA THR A 70 -1.16 4.66 -7.38
C THR A 70 -1.62 3.39 -8.10
N LEU A 71 -2.58 2.66 -7.53
CA LEU A 71 -3.16 1.46 -8.12
C LEU A 71 -3.84 1.77 -9.45
N ALA A 72 -4.64 2.84 -9.50
CA ALA A 72 -5.33 3.25 -10.73
C ALA A 72 -4.36 3.63 -11.87
N LYS A 73 -3.16 4.13 -11.54
CA LYS A 73 -2.09 4.36 -12.53
C LYS A 73 -1.47 3.04 -12.98
N LEU A 74 -1.18 2.13 -12.05
CA LEU A 74 -0.59 0.82 -12.34
C LEU A 74 -1.51 -0.04 -13.22
N GLU A 75 -2.83 -0.05 -12.94
CA GLU A 75 -3.85 -0.78 -13.73
C GLU A 75 -3.91 -0.34 -15.19
N LYS A 76 -3.61 0.93 -15.47
CA LYS A 76 -3.59 1.49 -16.84
C LYS A 76 -2.26 1.22 -17.56
N GLY A 77 -1.32 0.57 -16.91
CA GLY A 77 0.00 0.23 -17.43
C GLY A 77 -0.06 -0.64 -18.66
N LYS A 78 0.73 -0.29 -19.68
CA LYS A 78 0.87 -1.10 -20.91
C LYS A 78 2.16 -1.89 -20.87
N ALA A 79 2.13 -3.04 -20.19
CA ALA A 79 3.26 -3.95 -20.12
C ALA A 79 3.63 -4.49 -21.52
N PRO A 80 4.93 -4.68 -21.83
CA PRO A 80 5.36 -5.50 -22.96
C PRO A 80 4.73 -6.91 -22.88
N ALA A 81 4.41 -7.51 -24.03
CA ALA A 81 3.72 -8.80 -24.08
C ALA A 81 4.40 -9.90 -23.23
N ARG A 82 5.73 -9.95 -23.26
CA ARG A 82 6.53 -10.90 -22.45
C ARG A 82 6.41 -10.70 -20.93
N LEU A 83 6.01 -9.52 -20.47
CA LEU A 83 5.87 -9.16 -19.05
C LEU A 83 4.40 -9.16 -18.58
N MET A 84 3.44 -9.31 -19.49
CA MET A 84 2.02 -9.09 -19.21
C MET A 84 1.48 -10.00 -18.09
N GLY A 85 1.87 -11.28 -18.06
CA GLY A 85 1.47 -12.19 -17.00
C GLY A 85 1.93 -11.73 -15.61
N THR A 86 3.21 -11.37 -15.49
CA THR A 86 3.77 -10.82 -14.23
C THR A 86 3.10 -9.50 -13.85
N HIS A 87 2.81 -8.63 -14.82
CA HIS A 87 2.12 -7.37 -14.57
C HIS A 87 0.72 -7.56 -14.00
N ILE A 88 -0.07 -8.48 -14.55
CA ILE A 88 -1.42 -8.80 -14.05
C ILE A 88 -1.35 -9.29 -12.61
N SER A 89 -0.41 -10.20 -12.30
CA SER A 89 -0.19 -10.65 -10.92
C SER A 89 0.23 -9.50 -10.00
N LEU A 90 1.10 -8.60 -10.47
CA LEU A 90 1.57 -7.44 -9.71
C LEU A 90 0.42 -6.49 -9.36
N VAL A 91 -0.42 -6.15 -10.34
CA VAL A 91 -1.64 -5.36 -10.15
C VAL A 91 -2.57 -6.03 -9.14
N SER A 92 -2.78 -7.34 -9.26
CA SER A 92 -3.62 -8.09 -8.32
C SER A 92 -3.07 -8.07 -6.90
N ALA A 93 -1.77 -8.27 -6.72
CA ALA A 93 -1.14 -8.21 -5.40
C ALA A 93 -1.31 -6.81 -4.79
N PHE A 94 -0.99 -5.77 -5.56
CA PHE A 94 -1.11 -4.40 -5.06
C PHE A 94 -2.56 -4.02 -4.75
N LYS A 95 -3.53 -4.44 -5.56
CA LYS A 95 -4.96 -4.23 -5.29
C LYS A 95 -5.39 -4.82 -3.95
N ASN A 96 -4.93 -6.03 -3.62
CA ASN A 96 -5.27 -6.65 -2.34
C ASN A 96 -4.54 -5.98 -1.15
N TYR A 97 -3.30 -5.49 -1.36
CA TYR A 97 -2.62 -4.64 -0.39
C TYR A 97 -3.43 -3.36 -0.11
N VAL A 98 -3.85 -2.62 -1.14
CA VAL A 98 -4.67 -1.41 -0.99
C VAL A 98 -6.00 -1.71 -0.29
N ALA A 99 -6.61 -2.87 -0.55
CA ALA A 99 -7.79 -3.30 0.18
C ALA A 99 -7.50 -3.54 1.67
N GLY A 100 -6.36 -4.14 2.02
CA GLY A 100 -5.91 -4.26 3.41
C GLY A 100 -5.73 -2.90 4.08
N CYS A 101 -5.10 -1.93 3.42
CA CYS A 101 -4.98 -0.57 3.97
C CYS A 101 -6.33 0.12 4.18
N ALA A 102 -7.30 -0.11 3.29
CA ALA A 102 -8.67 0.39 3.45
C ALA A 102 -9.39 -0.29 4.62
N ASP A 103 -9.26 -1.61 4.77
CA ASP A 103 -9.80 -2.37 5.90
C ASP A 103 -9.19 -1.87 7.23
N MET A 104 -7.88 -1.61 7.25
CA MET A 104 -7.18 -1.05 8.41
C MET A 104 -7.69 0.35 8.74
N THR A 105 -7.75 1.25 7.76
CA THR A 105 -8.29 2.61 7.94
C THR A 105 -9.71 2.60 8.49
N ALA A 106 -10.56 1.71 7.97
CA ALA A 106 -11.95 1.57 8.43
C ALA A 106 -12.06 1.02 9.86
N SER A 107 -11.04 0.33 10.36
CA SER A 107 -11.02 -0.17 11.74
C SER A 107 -10.70 0.92 12.77
N ILE A 108 -10.15 2.07 12.35
CA ILE A 108 -9.77 3.18 13.21
C ILE A 108 -10.95 4.16 13.33
N GLY A 109 -11.90 3.84 14.20
CA GLY A 109 -13.13 4.62 14.40
C GLY A 109 -12.93 5.88 15.24
N ASP A 110 -13.98 6.69 15.32
CA ASP A 110 -13.98 7.94 16.11
C ASP A 110 -13.86 7.67 17.62
N ASP A 111 -13.56 8.72 18.39
CA ASP A 111 -13.49 8.68 19.86
C ASP A 111 -12.60 7.53 20.40
N LYS A 112 -11.48 7.25 19.71
CA LYS A 112 -10.51 6.19 20.05
C LYS A 112 -11.08 4.78 20.01
N ASN A 113 -12.19 4.56 19.32
CA ASN A 113 -12.80 3.26 19.16
C ASN A 113 -12.19 2.51 17.96
N VAL A 114 -11.18 1.68 18.23
CA VAL A 114 -10.54 0.85 17.22
C VAL A 114 -11.11 -0.56 17.25
N ASP A 115 -11.63 -1.05 16.10
CA ASP A 115 -11.94 -2.46 15.92
C ASP A 115 -10.64 -3.26 15.85
N ARG A 116 -10.25 -3.82 17.00
CA ARG A 116 -9.00 -4.57 17.13
C ARG A 116 -8.91 -5.77 16.19
N HIS A 117 -10.00 -6.51 16.02
CA HIS A 117 -10.00 -7.70 15.18
C HIS A 117 -9.83 -7.32 13.71
N GLN A 118 -10.56 -6.31 13.25
CA GLN A 118 -10.42 -5.81 11.89
C GLN A 118 -9.03 -5.22 11.64
N PHE A 119 -8.47 -4.48 12.61
CA PHE A 119 -7.11 -3.94 12.52
C PHE A 119 -6.07 -5.05 12.34
N ASP A 120 -6.11 -6.09 13.19
CA ASP A 120 -5.18 -7.22 13.15
C ASP A 120 -5.27 -8.03 11.85
N GLU A 121 -6.49 -8.26 11.33
CA GLU A 121 -6.68 -8.97 10.07
C GLU A 121 -6.22 -8.14 8.86
N ALA A 122 -6.45 -6.83 8.91
CA ALA A 122 -5.99 -5.91 7.88
C ALA A 122 -4.45 -5.84 7.83
N GLU A 123 -3.78 -5.84 8.98
CA GLU A 123 -2.32 -5.89 9.09
C GLU A 123 -1.72 -7.13 8.43
N LYS A 124 -2.24 -8.32 8.76
CA LYS A 124 -1.79 -9.57 8.12
C LYS A 124 -1.99 -9.55 6.61
N LYS A 125 -3.13 -9.03 6.16
CA LYS A 125 -3.46 -8.93 4.74
C LYS A 125 -2.51 -7.98 4.00
N GLN A 126 -2.26 -6.79 4.52
CA GLN A 126 -1.32 -5.86 3.88
C GLN A 126 0.09 -6.46 3.81
N ASP A 127 0.57 -7.13 4.86
CA ASP A 127 1.91 -7.72 4.90
C ASP A 127 2.06 -8.84 3.86
N GLU A 128 1.09 -9.75 3.81
CA GLU A 128 1.07 -10.85 2.85
C GLU A 128 1.15 -10.33 1.41
N TYR A 129 0.34 -9.34 1.08
CA TYR A 129 0.25 -8.82 -0.28
C TYR A 129 1.41 -7.89 -0.64
N MET A 130 2.01 -7.19 0.32
CA MET A 130 3.24 -6.42 0.09
C MET A 130 4.45 -7.33 -0.16
N ASP A 131 4.57 -8.45 0.55
CA ASP A 131 5.60 -9.47 0.26
C ASP A 131 5.41 -10.06 -1.15
N LYS A 132 4.18 -10.43 -1.51
CA LYS A 132 3.85 -10.88 -2.87
C LYS A 132 4.17 -9.84 -3.93
N PHE A 133 3.82 -8.57 -3.70
CA PHE A 133 4.13 -7.47 -4.60
C PHE A 133 5.65 -7.34 -4.79
N SER A 134 6.42 -7.35 -3.71
CA SER A 134 7.88 -7.23 -3.72
C SER A 134 8.54 -8.36 -4.53
N LYS A 135 8.09 -9.61 -4.34
CA LYS A 135 8.55 -10.76 -5.14
C LYS A 135 8.24 -10.62 -6.63
N LEU A 136 7.08 -10.05 -6.97
CA LEU A 136 6.68 -9.81 -8.36
C LEU A 136 7.48 -8.67 -9.01
N ILE A 137 7.85 -7.63 -8.25
CA ILE A 137 8.78 -6.60 -8.71
C ILE A 137 10.14 -7.21 -9.04
N GLN A 138 10.72 -8.02 -8.14
CA GLN A 138 11.99 -8.70 -8.39
C GLN A 138 11.93 -9.58 -9.65
N LYS A 139 10.84 -10.35 -9.80
CA LYS A 139 10.61 -11.17 -10.99
C LYS A 139 10.51 -10.32 -12.26
N LEU A 140 9.80 -9.19 -12.21
CA LEU A 140 9.65 -8.28 -13.34
C LEU A 140 11.01 -7.71 -13.76
N THR A 141 11.83 -7.26 -12.80
CA THR A 141 13.19 -6.75 -13.04
C THR A 141 14.10 -7.81 -13.68
N ASN A 142 14.02 -9.07 -13.24
CA ASN A 142 14.82 -10.16 -13.80
C ASN A 142 14.41 -10.55 -15.24
N LEU A 143 13.18 -10.23 -15.64
CA LEU A 143 12.65 -10.52 -16.98
C LEU A 143 12.78 -9.33 -17.96
N ALA A 144 13.03 -8.13 -17.44
CA ALA A 144 13.17 -6.89 -18.20
C ALA A 144 14.53 -6.83 -18.91
#